data_AF-A0A6G3S4X2-F1
#
_entry.id   AF-A0A6G3S4X2-F1
#
_cell.length_a   1.000
_cell.length_b   1.000
_cell.length_c   1.000
_cell.angle_alpha   90.00
_cell.angle_beta   90.00
_cell.angle_gamma   90.00
#
_symmetry.space_group_name_H-M   'P 1'
#
loop_
_entity.id
_entity.type
_entity.pdbx_description
1 polymer ?
#
loop_
_entity_poly.entity_id
_entity_poly.type
_entity_poly.pdbx_seq_one_letter_code
_entity_poly.pdbx_strand_id
1 'polypeptide(L)'
;MTTPRLPKVAGIDSPPGQVPPPAHTVAPAPAVAPVPPAPTAPGAVIQDRLAGWVSDLTTLHELTERLARTAALDDALHELLRAGAALMGARRGLVVMEPGDGLGPDTTVGLGLSRPDLGHIETVPRGATSYGRILDGLSTTPESHADLLAEDGLDPRHREVAARLGYAASYALPLATDGTGRLGAAVWLYDEPAEPVERQRHLIGLYTRYATEHLARLLELERTR
;
A
#
# COMPACT_ATOMS: atom_id res chain seq x y z
N MET A 1 -10.96 65.17 -14.22
CA MET A 1 -10.44 65.86 -15.42
C MET A 1 -11.07 65.16 -16.63
N THR A 2 -12.03 65.82 -17.32
CA THR A 2 -11.79 66.61 -18.55
C THR A 2 -11.64 65.67 -19.78
N THR A 3 -12.73 65.16 -20.39
CA THR A 3 -13.51 65.72 -21.53
C THR A 3 -12.75 65.84 -22.87
N PRO A 4 -13.38 65.78 -24.08
CA PRO A 4 -14.72 65.31 -24.48
C PRO A 4 -14.71 64.38 -25.75
N ARG A 5 -15.82 64.33 -26.51
CA ARG A 5 -16.06 63.47 -27.70
C ARG A 5 -15.65 64.09 -29.05
N LEU A 6 -15.40 63.18 -30.01
CA LEU A 6 -15.40 63.25 -31.50
C LEU A 6 -16.18 64.36 -32.23
N PRO A 7 -15.80 64.62 -33.50
CA PRO A 7 -16.74 64.50 -34.63
C PRO A 7 -16.35 63.40 -35.65
N LYS A 8 -17.18 63.22 -36.70
CA LYS A 8 -17.30 62.02 -37.55
C LYS A 8 -17.53 62.41 -39.05
N VAL A 9 -17.34 61.45 -39.99
CA VAL A 9 -17.75 61.47 -41.44
C VAL A 9 -16.78 62.27 -42.35
N ALA A 10 -16.44 61.90 -43.61
CA ALA A 10 -16.78 60.78 -44.54
C ALA A 10 -15.50 59.97 -44.91
N GLY A 11 -15.49 58.77 -45.53
CA GLY A 11 -16.03 58.38 -46.87
C GLY A 11 -15.19 59.01 -47.99
N ILE A 12 -14.63 58.35 -49.01
CA ILE A 12 -14.70 57.01 -49.65
C ILE A 12 -13.31 56.78 -50.33
N ASP A 13 -12.77 55.58 -50.60
CA ASP A 13 -13.15 54.63 -51.66
C ASP A 13 -12.27 53.35 -51.62
N SER A 14 -12.54 52.34 -52.45
CA SER A 14 -11.70 51.12 -52.59
C SER A 14 -11.95 50.37 -53.92
N PRO A 15 -11.02 49.55 -54.43
CA PRO A 15 -9.55 49.58 -54.32
C PRO A 15 -8.99 49.86 -55.74
N PRO A 16 -8.55 48.93 -56.63
CA PRO A 16 -7.80 47.67 -56.49
C PRO A 16 -6.27 47.87 -56.59
N GLY A 17 -5.47 46.84 -56.29
CA GLY A 17 -4.00 46.89 -56.40
C GLY A 17 -3.30 45.80 -55.60
N GLN A 18 -3.52 44.53 -55.98
CA GLN A 18 -3.01 43.37 -55.25
C GLN A 18 -1.50 43.19 -55.46
N VAL A 19 -0.68 43.61 -54.49
CA VAL A 19 0.76 43.32 -54.43
C VAL A 19 1.00 42.31 -53.31
N PRO A 20 1.52 41.10 -53.58
CA PRO A 20 1.77 40.11 -52.54
C PRO A 20 2.99 40.51 -51.68
N PRO A 21 2.99 40.23 -50.37
CA PRO A 21 4.17 40.40 -49.53
C PRO A 21 5.26 39.38 -49.91
N PRO A 22 6.55 39.67 -49.68
CA PRO A 22 7.62 38.74 -49.96
C PRO A 22 7.50 37.48 -49.09
N ALA A 23 7.54 36.32 -49.73
CA ALA A 23 7.58 35.03 -49.03
C ALA A 23 8.95 34.82 -48.40
N HIS A 24 9.09 35.13 -47.12
CA HIS A 24 10.24 34.73 -46.32
C HIS A 24 10.15 33.23 -45.99
N THR A 25 10.55 32.38 -46.93
CA THR A 25 10.71 30.94 -46.69
C THR A 25 11.84 30.73 -45.70
N VAL A 26 11.50 30.60 -44.41
CA VAL A 26 12.43 30.11 -43.39
C VAL A 26 12.75 28.65 -43.74
N ALA A 27 14.02 28.34 -43.95
CA ALA A 27 14.45 26.96 -44.19
C ALA A 27 14.07 26.08 -42.98
N PRO A 28 13.60 24.84 -43.19
CA PRO A 28 13.33 23.95 -42.07
C PRO A 28 14.64 23.68 -41.32
N ALA A 29 14.62 23.84 -40.00
CA ALA A 29 15.71 23.36 -39.16
C ALA A 29 15.87 21.85 -39.41
N PRO A 30 17.11 21.33 -39.49
CA PRO A 30 17.32 19.90 -39.69
C PRO A 30 16.66 19.13 -38.55
N ALA A 31 15.85 18.14 -38.89
CA ALA A 31 15.22 17.28 -37.90
C ALA A 31 16.31 16.58 -37.08
N VAL A 32 16.44 16.94 -35.81
CA VAL A 32 17.33 16.25 -34.88
C VAL A 32 16.79 14.84 -34.71
N ALA A 33 17.47 13.86 -35.30
CA ALA A 33 17.13 12.46 -35.11
C ALA A 33 17.16 12.15 -33.60
N PRO A 34 16.21 11.37 -33.06
CA PRO A 34 16.19 11.03 -31.65
C PRO A 34 17.49 10.28 -31.30
N VAL A 35 18.35 10.93 -30.53
CA VAL A 35 19.57 10.32 -30.01
C VAL A 35 19.12 9.18 -29.08
N PRO A 36 19.57 7.93 -29.30
CA PRO A 36 19.21 6.85 -28.40
C PRO A 36 19.74 7.18 -26.99
N PRO A 37 18.98 6.89 -25.92
CA PRO A 37 19.41 7.20 -24.57
C PRO A 37 20.75 6.51 -24.30
N ALA A 38 21.73 7.30 -23.86
CA ALA A 38 23.06 6.78 -23.52
C ALA A 38 22.93 5.74 -22.41
N PRO A 39 23.69 4.61 -22.47
CA PRO A 39 23.61 3.58 -21.45
C PRO A 39 23.97 4.16 -20.08
N THR A 40 23.12 3.90 -19.09
CA THR A 40 23.28 4.42 -17.73
C THR A 40 24.64 4.00 -17.18
N ALA A 41 25.48 4.97 -16.81
CA ALA A 41 26.81 4.67 -16.27
C ALA A 41 26.69 3.77 -15.03
N PRO A 42 27.53 2.73 -14.85
CA PRO A 42 27.38 1.77 -13.74
C PRO A 42 27.29 2.40 -12.35
N GLY A 43 27.95 3.54 -12.12
CA GLY A 43 27.87 4.29 -10.87
C GLY A 43 26.47 4.85 -10.57
N ALA A 44 25.69 5.24 -11.59
CA ALA A 44 24.33 5.75 -11.40
C ALA A 44 23.37 4.64 -10.93
N VAL A 45 23.55 3.41 -11.41
CA VAL A 45 22.75 2.24 -10.95
C VAL A 45 23.06 1.89 -9.49
N ILE A 46 24.32 2.08 -9.05
CA ILE A 46 24.70 1.89 -7.64
C ILE A 46 24.12 3.02 -6.78
N GLN A 47 24.17 4.26 -7.25
CA GLN A 47 23.59 5.42 -6.55
C GLN A 47 22.07 5.30 -6.39
N ASP A 48 21.34 4.85 -7.41
CA ASP A 48 19.90 4.61 -7.38
C ASP A 48 19.54 3.53 -6.32
N ARG A 49 20.27 2.40 -6.31
CA ARG A 49 20.10 1.36 -5.28
C ARG A 49 20.37 1.86 -3.87
N LEU A 50 21.43 2.65 -3.68
CA LEU A 50 21.75 3.26 -2.38
C LEU A 50 20.69 4.27 -1.94
N ALA A 51 20.16 5.09 -2.86
CA ALA A 51 19.07 6.01 -2.58
C ALA A 51 17.79 5.25 -2.18
N GLY A 52 17.47 4.15 -2.87
CA GLY A 52 16.39 3.23 -2.49
C GLY A 52 16.57 2.66 -1.08
N TRP A 53 17.77 2.17 -0.74
CA TRP A 53 18.08 1.64 0.60
C TRP A 53 18.00 2.70 1.71
N VAL A 54 18.46 3.93 1.45
CA VAL A 54 18.31 5.03 2.42
C VAL A 54 16.83 5.39 2.59
N SER A 55 16.06 5.47 1.50
CA SER A 55 14.61 5.69 1.56
C SER A 55 13.88 4.58 2.33
N ASP A 56 14.33 3.33 2.20
CA ASP A 56 13.78 2.19 2.94
C ASP A 56 14.07 2.27 4.44
N LEU A 57 15.30 2.62 4.82
CA LEU A 57 15.67 2.80 6.23
C LEU A 57 14.93 3.99 6.86
N THR A 58 14.80 5.11 6.15
CA THR A 58 14.00 6.26 6.61
C THR A 58 12.53 5.87 6.78
N THR A 59 11.94 5.17 5.80
CA THR A 59 10.55 4.69 5.88
C THR A 59 10.35 3.79 7.10
N LEU A 60 11.20 2.77 7.28
CA LEU A 60 11.11 1.87 8.44
C LEU A 60 11.27 2.61 9.76
N HIS A 61 12.18 3.58 9.83
CA HIS A 61 12.39 4.39 11.03
C HIS A 61 11.15 5.22 11.38
N GLU A 62 10.58 5.96 10.43
CA GLU A 62 9.36 6.76 10.63
C GLU A 62 8.17 5.90 11.08
N LEU A 63 7.94 4.75 10.42
CA LEU A 63 6.88 3.81 10.80
C LEU A 63 7.09 3.23 12.21
N THR A 64 8.35 2.94 12.57
CA THR A 64 8.74 2.47 13.91
C THR A 64 8.50 3.54 14.97
N GLU A 65 8.83 4.81 14.69
CA GLU A 65 8.59 5.94 15.60
C GLU A 65 7.10 6.27 15.78
N ARG A 66 6.26 6.09 14.74
CA ARG A 66 4.80 6.21 14.89
C ARG A 66 4.27 5.11 15.80
N LEU A 67 4.68 3.86 15.58
CA LEU A 67 4.22 2.74 16.40
C LEU A 67 4.69 2.86 17.86
N ALA A 68 5.96 3.20 18.10
CA ALA A 68 6.52 3.34 19.44
C ALA A 68 5.84 4.44 20.29
N ARG A 69 5.10 5.37 19.67
CA ARG A 69 4.30 6.39 20.36
C ARG A 69 2.89 5.93 20.79
N THR A 70 2.46 4.75 20.37
CA THR A 70 1.17 4.16 20.81
C THR A 70 1.27 3.65 22.25
N ALA A 71 0.26 3.95 23.08
CA ALA A 71 0.22 3.64 24.51
C ALA A 71 -0.93 2.70 24.93
N ALA A 72 -1.73 2.26 23.96
CA ALA A 72 -2.80 1.28 24.11
C ALA A 72 -2.68 0.23 22.99
N LEU A 73 -3.12 -1.00 23.26
CA LEU A 73 -3.03 -2.10 22.31
C LEU A 73 -3.82 -1.80 21.02
N ASP A 74 -5.06 -1.28 21.15
CA ASP A 74 -5.91 -0.95 20.01
C ASP A 74 -5.28 0.10 19.06
N ASP A 75 -4.69 1.17 19.61
CA ASP A 75 -3.95 2.17 18.82
C ASP A 75 -2.79 1.53 18.04
N ALA A 76 -2.07 0.60 18.69
CA ALA A 76 -0.93 -0.10 18.11
C ALA A 76 -1.36 -1.07 16.99
N LEU A 77 -2.50 -1.76 17.13
CA LEU A 77 -3.07 -2.63 16.10
C LEU A 77 -3.49 -1.82 14.87
N HIS A 78 -4.17 -0.69 15.07
CA HIS A 78 -4.54 0.23 13.98
C HIS A 78 -3.31 0.83 13.28
N GLU A 79 -2.24 1.15 14.01
CA GLU A 79 -0.99 1.64 13.43
C GLU A 79 -0.21 0.54 12.69
N LEU A 80 -0.15 -0.69 13.21
CA LEU A 80 0.43 -1.84 12.53
C LEU A 80 -0.25 -2.07 11.18
N LEU A 81 -1.59 -2.05 11.13
CA LEU A 81 -2.33 -2.22 9.90
C LEU A 81 -2.06 -1.08 8.90
N ARG A 82 -2.06 0.17 9.38
CA ARG A 82 -1.81 1.38 8.55
C ARG A 82 -0.41 1.39 7.96
N ALA A 83 0.61 1.12 8.78
CA ALA A 83 2.00 1.04 8.37
C ALA A 83 2.22 -0.14 7.40
N GLY A 84 1.68 -1.31 7.74
CA GLY A 84 1.78 -2.49 6.89
C GLY A 84 1.08 -2.30 5.55
N ALA A 85 -0.10 -1.69 5.51
CA ALA A 85 -0.81 -1.39 4.26
C ALA A 85 0.02 -0.48 3.34
N ALA A 86 0.71 0.52 3.90
CA ALA A 86 1.61 1.39 3.16
C ALA A 86 2.85 0.64 2.61
N LEU A 87 3.45 -0.26 3.38
CA LEU A 87 4.58 -1.10 2.91
C LEU A 87 4.15 -2.12 1.85
N MET A 88 2.97 -2.73 2.05
CA MET A 88 2.46 -3.84 1.24
C MET A 88 1.68 -3.39 0.01
N GLY A 89 1.38 -2.09 -0.14
CA GLY A 89 0.58 -1.55 -1.24
C GLY A 89 -0.89 -1.98 -1.20
N ALA A 90 -1.37 -2.44 -0.04
CA ALA A 90 -2.71 -2.98 0.11
C ALA A 90 -3.69 -1.90 0.61
N ARG A 91 -4.92 -1.92 0.10
CA ARG A 91 -5.98 -0.98 0.53
C ARG A 91 -6.73 -1.45 1.77
N ARG A 92 -6.60 -2.75 2.09
CA ARG A 92 -7.34 -3.43 3.15
C ARG A 92 -6.43 -4.37 3.92
N GLY A 93 -6.77 -4.60 5.18
CA GLY A 93 -6.15 -5.62 6.00
C GLY A 93 -6.91 -5.85 7.29
N LEU A 94 -6.58 -6.92 7.99
CA LEU A 94 -7.06 -7.21 9.33
C LEU A 94 -5.92 -7.75 10.20
N VAL A 95 -6.04 -7.58 11.50
CA VAL A 95 -5.19 -8.27 12.49
C VAL A 95 -6.11 -9.01 13.44
N VAL A 96 -5.85 -10.30 13.61
CA VAL A 96 -6.49 -11.14 14.63
C VAL A 96 -5.47 -11.33 15.74
N MET A 97 -5.79 -10.82 16.92
CA MET A 97 -5.07 -11.08 18.15
C MET A 97 -5.73 -12.25 18.85
N GLU A 98 -4.98 -13.33 19.01
CA GLU A 98 -5.37 -14.52 19.77
C GLU A 98 -4.10 -15.12 20.38
N PRO A 99 -3.66 -14.59 21.54
CA PRO A 99 -2.45 -15.03 22.20
C PRO A 99 -2.49 -16.53 22.53
N GLY A 100 -1.41 -17.24 22.19
CA GLY A 100 -1.32 -18.69 22.33
C GLY A 100 -1.32 -19.22 23.77
N ASP A 101 -1.25 -18.33 24.77
CA ASP A 101 -1.44 -18.63 26.18
C ASP A 101 -2.92 -18.74 26.60
N GLY A 102 -3.86 -18.35 25.71
CA GLY A 102 -5.29 -18.38 25.99
C GLY A 102 -5.77 -17.31 26.98
N LEU A 103 -4.92 -16.38 27.41
CA LEU A 103 -5.27 -15.32 28.36
C LEU A 103 -5.90 -14.08 27.69
N GLY A 104 -6.07 -14.11 26.37
CA GLY A 104 -6.68 -13.04 25.59
C GLY A 104 -5.85 -11.75 25.51
N PRO A 105 -6.40 -10.68 24.89
CA PRO A 105 -7.74 -10.62 24.30
C PRO A 105 -7.84 -11.47 23.03
N ASP A 106 -9.04 -11.97 22.75
CA ASP A 106 -9.44 -12.42 21.42
C ASP A 106 -10.13 -11.22 20.74
N THR A 107 -9.47 -10.64 19.73
CA THR A 107 -9.99 -9.44 19.05
C THR A 107 -9.52 -9.37 17.60
N THR A 108 -10.41 -8.92 16.72
CA THR A 108 -10.11 -8.67 15.30
C THR A 108 -10.31 -7.21 14.97
N VAL A 109 -9.26 -6.55 14.47
CA VAL A 109 -9.27 -5.15 14.03
C VAL A 109 -9.09 -5.10 12.52
N GLY A 110 -9.84 -4.22 11.85
CA GLY A 110 -9.84 -4.09 10.38
C GLY A 110 -9.42 -2.69 9.90
N LEU A 111 -8.66 -2.65 8.81
CA LEU A 111 -8.35 -1.44 8.03
C LEU A 111 -9.01 -1.56 6.66
N GLY A 112 -9.80 -0.56 6.26
CA GLY A 112 -10.57 -0.60 5.01
C GLY A 112 -11.67 -1.67 4.99
N LEU A 113 -11.96 -2.28 6.14
CA LEU A 113 -13.00 -3.27 6.36
C LEU A 113 -13.97 -2.72 7.41
N SER A 114 -15.25 -2.66 7.07
CA SER A 114 -16.31 -2.29 8.01
C SER A 114 -16.64 -3.44 8.96
N ARG A 115 -17.37 -3.16 10.05
CA ARG A 115 -17.79 -4.20 11.00
C ARG A 115 -18.63 -5.32 10.35
N PRO A 116 -19.55 -5.03 9.41
CA PRO A 116 -20.15 -6.06 8.57
C PRO A 116 -19.15 -6.88 7.75
N ASP A 117 -18.09 -6.28 7.20
CA ASP A 117 -17.11 -7.00 6.37
C ASP A 117 -16.31 -8.00 7.20
N LEU A 118 -15.85 -7.59 8.39
CA LEU A 118 -15.22 -8.51 9.35
C LEU A 118 -16.15 -9.67 9.71
N GLY A 119 -17.43 -9.38 10.00
CA GLY A 119 -18.44 -10.41 10.24
C GLY A 119 -18.75 -11.33 9.05
N HIS A 120 -18.41 -10.95 7.80
CA HIS A 120 -18.42 -11.89 6.67
C HIS A 120 -17.16 -12.75 6.62
N ILE A 121 -15.99 -12.18 6.92
CA ILE A 121 -14.71 -12.91 7.00
C ILE A 121 -14.77 -13.99 8.09
N GLU A 122 -15.37 -13.69 9.25
CA GLU A 122 -15.63 -14.64 10.35
C GLU A 122 -16.50 -15.86 9.94
N THR A 123 -17.23 -15.79 8.81
CA THR A 123 -18.00 -16.96 8.30
C THR A 123 -17.18 -17.92 7.46
N VAL A 124 -15.93 -17.61 7.12
CA VAL A 124 -15.03 -18.54 6.43
C VAL A 124 -14.52 -19.57 7.44
N PRO A 125 -14.53 -20.88 7.14
CA PRO A 125 -13.99 -21.89 8.05
C PRO A 125 -12.54 -21.57 8.43
N ARG A 126 -12.24 -21.51 9.73
CA ARG A 126 -10.94 -21.07 10.27
C ARG A 126 -9.74 -21.74 9.58
N GLY A 127 -9.74 -23.07 9.46
CA GLY A 127 -8.67 -23.83 8.79
C GLY A 127 -8.55 -23.62 7.27
N ALA A 128 -9.54 -22.96 6.63
CA ALA A 128 -9.49 -22.53 5.22
C ALA A 128 -8.98 -21.08 5.03
N THR A 129 -8.66 -20.38 6.12
CA THR A 129 -8.02 -19.07 6.10
C THR A 129 -6.55 -19.20 6.46
N SER A 130 -5.68 -18.45 5.78
CA SER A 130 -4.24 -18.49 6.04
C SER A 130 -3.88 -17.95 7.43
N TYR A 131 -4.62 -16.95 7.93
CA TYR A 131 -4.47 -16.51 9.32
C TYR A 131 -4.95 -17.58 10.32
N GLY A 132 -6.07 -18.27 10.07
CA GLY A 132 -6.54 -19.35 10.94
C GLY A 132 -5.53 -20.49 11.05
N ARG A 133 -4.87 -20.87 9.94
CA ARG A 133 -3.76 -21.85 9.96
C ARG A 133 -2.57 -21.40 10.82
N ILE A 134 -2.24 -20.10 10.80
CA ILE A 134 -1.22 -19.51 11.69
C ILE A 134 -1.67 -19.54 13.16
N LEU A 135 -2.93 -19.16 13.44
CA LEU A 135 -3.51 -19.19 14.79
C LEU A 135 -3.64 -20.62 15.35
N ASP A 136 -3.83 -21.61 14.49
CA ASP A 136 -3.85 -23.04 14.87
C ASP A 136 -2.43 -23.63 15.01
N GLY A 137 -1.38 -22.83 14.76
CA GLY A 137 0.03 -23.27 14.83
C GLY A 137 0.44 -24.20 13.69
N LEU A 138 -0.38 -24.33 12.65
CA LEU A 138 -0.11 -25.16 11.45
C LEU A 138 0.87 -24.49 10.48
N SER A 139 1.16 -23.19 10.69
CA SER A 139 2.14 -22.42 9.94
C SER A 139 2.81 -21.38 10.83
N THR A 140 4.14 -21.29 10.72
CA THR A 140 4.99 -20.31 11.44
C THR A 140 5.67 -19.33 10.48
N THR A 141 5.34 -19.40 9.20
CA THR A 141 5.88 -18.58 8.11
C THR A 141 4.78 -17.73 7.48
N PRO A 142 5.11 -16.69 6.70
CA PRO A 142 4.11 -15.96 5.91
C PRO A 142 3.36 -16.91 4.97
N GLU A 143 2.04 -16.76 4.85
CA GLU A 143 1.21 -17.48 3.86
C GLU A 143 0.69 -16.48 2.81
N SER A 144 0.62 -16.91 1.54
CA SER A 144 0.27 -16.04 0.41
C SER A 144 -0.68 -16.77 -0.54
N HIS A 145 -1.81 -16.15 -0.86
CA HIS A 145 -2.73 -16.58 -1.91
C HIS A 145 -2.73 -15.51 -3.00
N ALA A 146 -2.06 -15.79 -4.12
CA ALA A 146 -1.81 -14.79 -5.17
C ALA A 146 -3.00 -14.58 -6.12
N ASP A 147 -3.90 -15.56 -6.24
CA ASP A 147 -5.16 -15.48 -7.01
C ASP A 147 -6.19 -16.44 -6.41
N LEU A 148 -7.05 -15.93 -5.53
CA LEU A 148 -8.09 -16.69 -4.84
C LEU A 148 -9.18 -17.23 -5.80
N LEU A 149 -9.32 -16.67 -7.01
CA LEU A 149 -10.27 -17.15 -8.00
C LEU A 149 -9.71 -18.35 -8.77
N ALA A 150 -8.42 -18.31 -9.11
CA ALA A 150 -7.72 -19.38 -9.83
C ALA A 150 -7.17 -20.49 -8.91
N GLU A 151 -7.10 -20.29 -7.59
CA GLU A 151 -6.50 -21.25 -6.67
C GLU A 151 -7.31 -22.55 -6.52
N ASP A 152 -6.71 -23.66 -6.93
CA ASP A 152 -7.24 -25.02 -6.75
C ASP A 152 -7.32 -25.39 -5.26
N GLY A 153 -8.39 -26.09 -4.87
CA GLY A 153 -8.55 -26.60 -3.50
C GLY A 153 -8.90 -25.57 -2.42
N LEU A 154 -8.83 -24.27 -2.71
CA LEU A 154 -9.33 -23.22 -1.80
C LEU A 154 -10.81 -23.45 -1.46
N ASP A 155 -11.23 -23.11 -0.24
CA ASP A 155 -12.59 -23.33 0.22
C ASP A 155 -13.62 -22.46 -0.54
N PRO A 156 -14.78 -23.02 -0.98
CA PRO A 156 -15.82 -22.25 -1.67
C PRO A 156 -16.31 -21.02 -0.90
N ARG A 157 -16.40 -21.09 0.43
CA ARG A 157 -16.83 -19.98 1.28
C ARG A 157 -15.79 -18.87 1.32
N HIS A 158 -14.49 -19.21 1.28
CA HIS A 158 -13.43 -18.22 1.16
C HIS A 158 -13.56 -17.46 -0.17
N ARG A 159 -13.75 -18.16 -1.31
CA ARG A 159 -13.99 -17.49 -2.61
C ARG A 159 -15.25 -16.62 -2.61
N GLU A 160 -16.35 -17.08 -2.00
CA GLU A 160 -17.60 -16.30 -1.91
C GLU A 160 -17.39 -14.98 -1.14
N VAL A 161 -16.73 -15.04 0.02
CA VAL A 161 -16.44 -13.86 0.83
C VAL A 161 -15.43 -12.94 0.13
N ALA A 162 -14.40 -13.49 -0.51
CA ALA A 162 -13.43 -12.74 -1.31
C ALA A 162 -14.12 -11.96 -2.45
N ALA A 163 -14.95 -12.63 -3.25
CA ALA A 163 -15.71 -12.00 -4.32
C ALA A 163 -16.72 -10.96 -3.80
N ARG A 164 -17.40 -11.23 -2.68
CA ARG A 164 -18.37 -10.32 -2.07
C ARG A 164 -17.74 -9.04 -1.53
N LEU A 165 -16.60 -9.17 -0.88
CA LEU A 165 -15.85 -8.03 -0.34
C LEU A 165 -14.96 -7.39 -1.43
N GLY A 166 -14.78 -8.05 -2.57
CA GLY A 166 -14.02 -7.56 -3.73
C GLY A 166 -12.51 -7.61 -3.54
N TYR A 167 -11.97 -8.63 -2.88
CA TYR A 167 -10.52 -8.92 -2.88
C TYR A 167 -10.25 -10.21 -3.66
N ALA A 168 -9.11 -10.26 -4.35
CA ALA A 168 -8.70 -11.39 -5.20
C ALA A 168 -7.38 -12.03 -4.74
N ALA A 169 -6.62 -11.41 -3.84
CA ALA A 169 -5.42 -12.01 -3.24
C ALA A 169 -5.26 -11.61 -1.76
N SER A 170 -4.49 -12.41 -1.01
CA SER A 170 -4.21 -12.19 0.41
C SER A 170 -2.79 -12.58 0.81
N TYR A 171 -2.20 -11.83 1.73
CA TYR A 171 -0.90 -12.14 2.34
C TYR A 171 -1.00 -12.05 3.86
N ALA A 172 -0.74 -13.16 4.55
CA ALA A 172 -0.81 -13.30 6.00
C ALA A 172 0.58 -13.44 6.61
N LEU A 173 0.81 -12.75 7.73
CA LEU A 173 2.03 -12.79 8.53
C LEU A 173 1.71 -13.24 9.97
N PRO A 174 2.48 -14.21 10.52
CA PRO A 174 2.41 -14.52 11.93
C PRO A 174 2.95 -13.35 12.77
N LEU A 175 2.24 -13.03 13.84
CA LEU A 175 2.70 -12.13 14.90
C LEU A 175 3.11 -13.02 16.08
N ALA A 176 4.42 -13.31 16.19
CA ALA A 176 4.99 -14.07 17.30
C ALA A 176 6.32 -13.45 17.79
N THR A 177 6.61 -13.61 19.08
CA THR A 177 7.92 -13.31 19.68
C THR A 177 8.53 -14.58 20.27
N ASP A 178 9.85 -14.56 20.52
CA ASP A 178 10.52 -15.67 21.23
C ASP A 178 10.12 -15.78 22.71
N GLY A 179 9.64 -14.68 23.32
CA GLY A 179 9.31 -14.59 24.75
C GLY A 179 7.85 -14.93 25.10
N THR A 180 6.90 -14.34 24.37
CA THR A 180 5.45 -14.56 24.57
C THR A 180 4.84 -15.55 23.58
N GLY A 181 5.61 -16.04 22.60
CA GLY A 181 5.11 -16.94 21.56
C GLY A 181 4.19 -16.22 20.58
N ARG A 182 3.19 -16.93 20.05
CA ARG A 182 2.21 -16.37 19.11
C ARG A 182 1.26 -15.41 19.81
N LEU A 183 1.18 -14.18 19.31
CA LEU A 183 0.19 -13.17 19.70
C LEU A 183 -1.02 -13.14 18.76
N GLY A 184 -0.82 -13.47 17.49
CA GLY A 184 -1.86 -13.35 16.47
C GLY A 184 -1.36 -13.50 15.04
N ALA A 185 -2.11 -12.94 14.09
CA ALA A 185 -1.76 -12.86 12.68
C ALA A 185 -2.26 -11.55 12.04
N ALA A 186 -1.46 -10.95 11.17
CA ALA A 186 -1.84 -9.80 10.37
C ALA A 186 -2.02 -10.21 8.90
N VAL A 187 -3.03 -9.67 8.21
CA VAL A 187 -3.38 -10.01 6.83
C VAL A 187 -3.59 -8.75 6.03
N TRP A 188 -3.05 -8.71 4.81
CA TRP A 188 -3.34 -7.67 3.82
C TRP A 188 -4.09 -8.28 2.64
N LEU A 189 -5.10 -7.55 2.15
CA LEU A 189 -6.02 -8.00 1.10
C LEU A 189 -5.89 -7.07 -0.11
N TYR A 190 -5.78 -7.69 -1.28
CA TYR A 190 -5.56 -7.00 -2.56
C TYR A 190 -6.81 -7.09 -3.44
N ASP A 191 -7.15 -5.98 -4.07
CA ASP A 191 -8.34 -5.88 -4.94
C ASP A 191 -8.22 -6.77 -6.20
N GLU A 192 -7.00 -6.95 -6.70
CA GLU A 192 -6.63 -7.74 -7.88
C GLU A 192 -5.67 -8.88 -7.49
N PRO A 193 -5.51 -9.93 -8.33
CA PRO A 193 -4.49 -10.96 -8.14
C PRO A 193 -3.09 -10.34 -8.01
N ALA A 194 -2.41 -10.64 -6.90
CA ALA A 194 -1.17 -10.00 -6.52
C ALA A 194 -0.35 -10.86 -5.56
N GLU A 195 0.97 -10.83 -5.71
CA GLU A 195 1.92 -11.39 -4.75
C GLU A 195 2.89 -10.28 -4.31
N PRO A 196 3.14 -10.07 -3.00
CA PRO A 196 4.04 -9.02 -2.56
C PRO A 196 5.47 -9.26 -3.04
N VAL A 197 6.10 -8.26 -3.65
CA VAL A 197 7.47 -8.41 -4.16
C VAL A 197 8.48 -8.55 -3.03
N GLU A 198 9.65 -9.13 -3.31
CA GLU A 198 10.69 -9.42 -2.31
C GLU A 198 11.05 -8.22 -1.43
N ARG A 199 11.13 -7.01 -2.00
CA ARG A 199 11.34 -5.77 -1.22
C ARG A 199 10.22 -5.51 -0.22
N GLN A 200 8.95 -5.70 -0.60
CA GLN A 200 7.82 -5.50 0.33
C GLN A 200 7.86 -6.54 1.45
N ARG A 201 8.10 -7.82 1.11
CA ARG A 201 8.28 -8.93 2.08
C ARG A 201 9.40 -8.65 3.08
N HIS A 202 10.53 -8.13 2.59
CA HIS A 202 11.66 -7.75 3.43
C HIS A 202 11.31 -6.61 4.40
N LEU A 203 10.74 -5.51 3.88
CA LEU A 203 10.39 -4.34 4.70
C LEU A 203 9.30 -4.67 5.73
N ILE A 204 8.24 -5.37 5.33
CA ILE A 204 7.17 -5.75 6.26
C ILE A 204 7.71 -6.68 7.35
N GLY A 205 8.58 -7.64 7.02
CA GLY A 205 9.20 -8.54 8.00
C GLY A 205 10.12 -7.83 8.99
N LEU A 206 10.85 -6.81 8.55
CA LEU A 206 11.64 -5.95 9.45
C LEU A 206 10.74 -5.13 10.38
N TYR A 207 9.66 -4.55 9.86
CA TYR A 207 8.70 -3.76 10.63
C TYR A 207 7.91 -4.63 11.62
N THR A 208 7.33 -5.75 11.20
CA THR A 208 6.50 -6.61 12.05
C THR A 208 7.29 -7.28 13.16
N ARG A 209 8.58 -7.57 12.97
CA ARG A 209 9.44 -8.04 14.07
C ARG A 209 9.51 -7.03 15.22
N TYR A 210 9.75 -5.75 14.92
CA TYR A 210 9.68 -4.71 15.96
C TYR A 210 8.25 -4.52 16.49
N ALA A 211 7.26 -4.53 15.60
CA ALA A 211 5.88 -4.25 15.96
C ALA A 211 5.30 -5.30 16.92
N THR A 212 5.60 -6.57 16.69
CA THR A 212 5.14 -7.68 17.53
C THR A 212 5.73 -7.59 18.94
N GLU A 213 7.00 -7.23 19.06
CA GLU A 213 7.65 -6.93 20.35
C GLU A 213 6.97 -5.77 21.09
N HIS A 214 6.50 -4.74 20.36
CA HIS A 214 5.75 -3.63 20.95
C HIS A 214 4.35 -4.04 21.39
N LEU A 215 3.65 -4.85 20.58
CA LEU A 215 2.34 -5.42 20.93
C LEU A 215 2.42 -6.34 22.15
N ALA A 216 3.47 -7.16 22.28
CA ALA A 216 3.71 -7.99 23.46
C ALA A 216 3.77 -7.14 24.75
N ARG A 217 4.57 -6.07 24.75
CA ARG A 217 4.70 -5.16 25.90
C ARG A 217 3.39 -4.44 26.22
N LEU A 218 2.65 -3.99 25.22
CA LEU A 218 1.35 -3.33 25.45
C LEU A 218 0.31 -4.31 26.00
N LEU A 219 0.32 -5.57 25.53
CA LEU A 219 -0.53 -6.64 26.03
C LEU A 219 -0.23 -6.98 27.51
N GLU A 220 1.05 -7.07 27.89
CA GLU A 220 1.45 -7.26 29.29
C GLU A 220 1.01 -6.09 30.18
N LEU A 221 1.12 -4.85 29.69
CA LEU A 221 0.66 -3.65 30.39
C LEU A 221 -0.87 -3.56 30.51
N GLU A 222 -1.62 -4.12 29.56
CA GLU A 222 -3.08 -4.19 29.62
C GLU A 222 -3.55 -5.27 30.59
N ARG A 223 -2.90 -6.44 30.60
CA ARG A 223 -3.16 -7.55 31.54
C ARG A 223 -2.83 -7.25 33.01
N THR A 224 -2.11 -6.16 33.29
CA THR A 224 -1.67 -5.75 34.63
C THR A 224 -2.40 -4.53 35.20
N ARG A 225 -3.42 -4.02 34.49
CA ARG A 225 -4.32 -2.94 34.94
C ARG A 225 -5.61 -3.48 35.57
#